data_AF-A0A660W9S1-F1
#
_entry.id   AF-A0A660W9S1-F1
#
_cell.length_a   1.000
_cell.length_b   1.000
_cell.length_c   1.000
_cell.angle_alpha   90.00
_cell.angle_beta   90.00
_cell.angle_gamma   90.00
#
_symmetry.space_group_name_H-M   'P 1'
#
loop_
_entity.id
_entity.type
_entity.pdbx_description
1 polymer ?
#
loop_
_entity_poly.entity_id
_entity_poly.type
_entity_poly.pdbx_seq_one_letter_code
_entity_poly.pdbx_strand_id
1 'polypeptide(L)'
;MKSVNVNLKKRTYQIGVEAGLLALRIELPQFYGRCAVITDTNVGRFYGARIRRALSPSGLKVHTITIAPGERSKTLATIESLARKLLRAGIERGDVIIALGGGVVGDVAGFLAATYMRGIDCIQVPTTLLAQVDSGIGGKTGVNLKEGKNLLGAFHQPVAVLIDPAVLRTLPVRQFNNGMAEVVKTAAIGNAKLFRFIEDNAARVHGLEPRSLEHIIVECCRLKARVVEKDERDLGARARLNFGHTIGHALEATGGYGRLLHGEAVSVGMVAAAKMAGEMGIASNRTVTRLINLLAEF
;
A
#
# COMPACT_ATOMS: atom_id res chain seq x y z
N MET A 1 8.04 17.50 4.99
CA MET A 1 7.89 16.33 4.09
C MET A 1 9.22 15.64 3.75
N LYS A 2 9.35 14.32 3.96
CA LYS A 2 10.40 13.50 3.32
C LYS A 2 9.89 12.99 1.96
N SER A 3 10.78 12.89 0.98
CA SER A 3 10.43 12.44 -0.38
C SER A 3 11.28 11.23 -0.80
N VAL A 4 10.66 10.29 -1.52
CA VAL A 4 11.30 9.19 -2.24
C VAL A 4 10.89 9.27 -3.71
N ASN A 5 11.87 9.42 -4.60
CA ASN A 5 11.63 9.38 -6.05
C ASN A 5 11.54 7.93 -6.53
N VAL A 6 10.60 7.67 -7.46
CA VAL A 6 10.52 6.41 -8.21
C VAL A 6 10.76 6.72 -9.68
N ASN A 7 11.92 6.34 -10.20
CA ASN A 7 12.41 6.75 -11.51
C ASN A 7 12.01 5.76 -12.61
N LEU A 8 10.93 6.05 -13.33
CA LEU A 8 10.38 5.20 -14.41
C LEU A 8 10.34 5.92 -15.76
N LYS A 9 11.41 6.67 -16.06
CA LYS A 9 11.54 7.53 -17.25
C LYS A 9 10.40 8.56 -17.32
N LYS A 10 9.46 8.37 -18.26
CA LYS A 10 8.31 9.26 -18.45
C LYS A 10 7.24 9.16 -17.36
N ARG A 11 7.33 8.14 -16.49
CA ARG A 11 6.36 7.86 -15.41
C ARG A 11 6.98 8.04 -14.02
N THR A 12 7.99 8.90 -13.92
CA THR A 12 8.61 9.23 -12.64
C THR A 12 7.60 9.94 -11.74
N TYR A 13 7.52 9.52 -10.49
CA TYR A 13 6.64 10.12 -9.49
C TYR A 13 7.34 10.18 -8.13
N GLN A 14 6.75 10.97 -7.22
CA GLN A 14 7.25 11.12 -5.86
C GLN A 14 6.33 10.44 -4.84
N ILE A 15 6.96 9.84 -3.82
CA ILE A 15 6.31 9.39 -2.60
C ILE A 15 6.63 10.43 -1.52
N GLY A 16 5.65 11.25 -1.16
CA GLY A 16 5.74 12.20 -0.05
C GLY A 16 5.31 11.54 1.25
N VAL A 17 6.13 11.64 2.30
CA VAL A 17 5.84 11.11 3.63
C VAL A 17 5.94 12.25 4.66
N GLU A 18 4.84 12.51 5.36
CA GLU A 18 4.79 13.54 6.40
C GLU A 18 3.65 13.26 7.39
N ALA A 19 3.96 13.23 8.69
CA ALA A 19 2.94 13.12 9.72
C ALA A 19 2.04 14.37 9.72
N GLY A 20 0.73 14.16 9.61
CA GLY A 20 -0.27 15.22 9.55
C GLY A 20 -0.47 15.81 8.15
N LEU A 21 0.07 15.20 7.08
CA LEU A 21 -0.09 15.67 5.70
C LEU A 21 -1.57 15.95 5.32
N LEU A 22 -2.53 15.14 5.80
CA LEU A 22 -3.95 15.36 5.49
C LEU A 22 -4.58 16.55 6.23
N ALA A 23 -3.88 17.14 7.19
CA ALA A 23 -4.26 18.39 7.84
C ALA A 23 -3.60 19.61 7.19
N LEU A 24 -2.60 19.39 6.33
CA LEU A 24 -1.91 20.42 5.55
C LEU A 24 -2.60 20.64 4.21
N ARG A 25 -2.15 21.67 3.48
CA ARG A 25 -2.49 21.82 2.07
C ARG A 25 -1.80 20.72 1.27
N ILE A 26 -2.56 20.00 0.45
CA ILE A 26 -1.99 19.05 -0.52
C ILE A 26 -1.72 19.81 -1.81
N GLU A 27 -0.45 19.86 -2.21
CA GLU A 27 -0.05 20.34 -3.51
C GLU A 27 -0.13 19.18 -4.52
N LEU A 28 -0.89 19.40 -5.59
CA LEU A 28 -1.02 18.42 -6.67
C LEU A 28 0.13 18.60 -7.66
N PRO A 29 0.60 17.52 -8.31
CA PRO A 29 1.73 17.59 -9.23
C PRO A 29 1.46 18.45 -10.48
N GLN A 30 0.19 18.71 -10.78
CA GLN A 30 -0.27 19.59 -11.85
C GLN A 30 -1.67 20.13 -11.52
N PHE A 31 -2.13 21.09 -12.33
CA PHE A 31 -3.49 21.58 -12.24
C PHE A 31 -4.47 20.54 -12.79
N TYR A 32 -5.60 20.39 -12.09
CA TYR A 32 -6.72 19.54 -12.49
C TYR A 32 -8.00 20.35 -12.33
N GLY A 33 -9.00 20.13 -13.19
CA GLY A 33 -10.30 20.79 -13.04
C GLY A 33 -11.17 20.13 -11.97
N ARG A 34 -11.19 18.79 -11.97
CA ARG A 34 -12.00 17.98 -11.06
C ARG A 34 -11.19 16.83 -10.48
N CYS A 35 -11.65 16.34 -9.33
CA CYS A 35 -11.06 15.20 -8.65
C CYS A 35 -12.15 14.27 -8.14
N ALA A 36 -11.99 12.96 -8.37
CA ALA A 36 -12.78 11.94 -7.71
C ALA A 36 -11.97 11.28 -6.58
N VAL A 37 -12.36 11.55 -5.33
CA VAL A 37 -11.84 10.84 -4.16
C VAL A 37 -12.61 9.52 -4.02
N ILE A 38 -11.93 8.41 -4.29
CA ILE A 38 -12.46 7.05 -4.09
C ILE A 38 -12.00 6.55 -2.72
N THR A 39 -12.94 6.11 -1.89
CA THR A 39 -12.65 5.62 -0.54
C THR A 39 -13.66 4.55 -0.11
N ASP A 40 -13.41 3.84 0.99
CA ASP A 40 -14.42 3.00 1.62
C ASP A 40 -15.19 3.77 2.71
N THR A 41 -16.33 3.23 3.16
CA THR A 41 -17.17 3.90 4.16
C THR A 41 -16.50 4.11 5.52
N ASN A 42 -15.56 3.24 5.92
CA ASN A 42 -14.85 3.37 7.20
C ASN A 42 -13.83 4.50 7.12
N VAL A 43 -12.96 4.47 6.10
CA VAL A 43 -11.92 5.48 5.88
C VAL A 43 -12.56 6.84 5.58
N GLY A 44 -13.61 6.87 4.76
CA GLY A 44 -14.33 8.09 4.42
C GLY A 44 -14.88 8.82 5.65
N ARG A 45 -15.34 8.09 6.68
CA ARG A 45 -15.82 8.68 7.95
C ARG A 45 -14.71 9.41 8.70
N PHE A 46 -13.47 8.89 8.70
CA PHE A 46 -12.36 9.49 9.42
C PHE A 46 -11.66 10.62 8.64
N TYR A 47 -11.47 10.42 7.34
CA TYR A 47 -10.52 11.22 6.55
C TYR A 47 -11.14 11.92 5.35
N GLY A 48 -12.38 11.60 4.96
CA GLY A 48 -13.03 12.17 3.78
C GLY A 48 -13.19 13.70 3.86
N ALA A 49 -13.56 14.24 5.02
CA ALA A 49 -13.64 15.69 5.21
C ALA A 49 -12.26 16.36 5.23
N ARG A 50 -11.24 15.68 5.78
CA ARG A 50 -9.88 16.20 5.88
C ARG A 50 -9.24 16.35 4.51
N ILE A 51 -9.30 15.31 3.68
CA ILE A 51 -8.73 15.36 2.34
C ILE A 51 -9.41 16.42 1.46
N ARG A 52 -10.74 16.58 1.56
CA ARG A 52 -11.44 17.64 0.83
C ARG A 52 -10.96 19.03 1.24
N ARG A 53 -10.75 19.26 2.54
CA ARG A 53 -10.22 20.52 3.05
C ARG A 53 -8.79 20.76 2.57
N ALA A 54 -7.95 19.73 2.62
CA ALA A 54 -6.56 19.78 2.16
C ALA A 54 -6.43 20.11 0.66
N LEU A 55 -7.41 19.70 -0.15
CA LEU A 55 -7.48 19.95 -1.60
C LEU A 55 -8.18 21.26 -1.98
N SER A 56 -8.96 21.86 -1.08
CA SER A 56 -9.74 23.07 -1.35
C SER A 56 -8.94 24.26 -1.90
N PRO A 57 -7.70 24.54 -1.46
CA PRO A 57 -6.92 25.66 -1.98
C PRO A 57 -6.53 25.54 -3.47
N SER A 58 -6.68 24.35 -4.06
CA SER A 58 -6.32 24.09 -5.45
C SER A 58 -7.41 24.49 -6.46
N GLY A 59 -8.56 25.00 -6.00
CA GLY A 59 -9.68 25.40 -6.87
C GLY A 59 -10.41 24.22 -7.55
N LEU A 60 -10.08 22.99 -7.15
CA LEU A 60 -10.61 21.77 -7.72
C LEU A 60 -12.05 21.48 -7.29
N LYS A 61 -12.88 21.00 -8.23
CA LYS A 61 -14.18 20.42 -7.89
C LYS A 61 -14.01 18.97 -7.40
N VAL A 62 -14.18 18.75 -6.11
CA VAL A 62 -13.97 17.43 -5.48
C VAL A 62 -15.28 16.65 -5.33
N HIS A 63 -15.30 15.43 -5.88
CA HIS A 63 -16.38 14.46 -5.73
C HIS A 63 -15.90 13.29 -4.86
N THR A 64 -16.60 13.00 -3.76
CA THR A 64 -16.31 11.81 -2.93
C THR A 64 -17.23 10.67 -3.34
N ILE A 65 -16.64 9.53 -3.69
CA ILE A 65 -17.38 8.31 -4.06
C ILE A 65 -16.92 7.18 -3.16
N THR A 66 -17.87 6.51 -2.51
CA THR A 66 -17.59 5.42 -1.58
C THR A 66 -17.88 4.05 -2.17
N ILE A 67 -17.10 3.06 -1.71
CA ILE A 67 -17.36 1.62 -1.83
C ILE A 67 -17.57 0.99 -0.45
N ALA A 68 -18.09 -0.24 -0.43
CA ALA A 68 -18.11 -1.01 0.81
C ALA A 68 -16.68 -1.42 1.24
N PRO A 69 -16.41 -1.55 2.54
CA PRO A 69 -15.08 -1.91 3.02
C PRO A 69 -14.79 -3.40 2.83
N GLY A 70 -13.51 -3.71 2.62
CA GLY A 70 -13.00 -5.09 2.61
C GLY A 70 -12.89 -5.73 1.22
N GLU A 71 -12.23 -6.88 1.20
CA GLU A 71 -11.79 -7.57 -0.02
C GLU A 71 -12.93 -7.94 -0.98
N ARG A 72 -14.16 -8.13 -0.45
CA ARG A 72 -15.34 -8.48 -1.27
C ARG A 72 -15.76 -7.38 -2.24
N SER A 73 -15.34 -6.13 -2.02
CA SER A 73 -15.57 -5.03 -2.96
C SER A 73 -14.54 -4.96 -4.08
N LYS A 74 -13.56 -5.85 -4.11
CA LYS A 74 -12.51 -5.87 -5.12
C LYS A 74 -12.95 -6.65 -6.36
N THR A 75 -13.96 -6.15 -7.07
CA THR A 75 -14.64 -6.85 -8.18
C THR A 75 -14.83 -5.98 -9.42
N LEU A 76 -15.03 -6.60 -10.58
CA LEU A 76 -15.39 -5.89 -11.82
C LEU A 76 -16.72 -5.12 -11.71
N ALA A 77 -17.71 -5.66 -11.00
CA ALA A 77 -18.97 -4.97 -10.76
C ALA A 77 -18.76 -3.64 -10.00
N THR A 78 -17.81 -3.63 -9.05
CA THR A 78 -17.42 -2.40 -8.35
C THR A 78 -16.76 -1.41 -9.31
N ILE A 79 -15.88 -1.85 -10.20
CA ILE A 79 -15.25 -1.00 -11.22
C ILE A 79 -16.30 -0.37 -12.13
N GLU A 80 -17.25 -1.15 -12.64
CA GLU A 80 -18.33 -0.64 -13.49
C GLU A 80 -19.19 0.41 -12.76
N SER A 81 -19.59 0.10 -11.51
CA SER A 81 -20.36 1.02 -10.67
C SER A 81 -19.63 2.35 -10.44
N LEU A 82 -18.33 2.28 -10.15
CA LEU A 82 -17.51 3.48 -9.98
C LEU A 82 -17.36 4.27 -11.27
N ALA A 83 -17.10 3.62 -12.41
CA ALA A 83 -17.00 4.28 -13.72
C ALA A 83 -18.29 5.04 -14.06
N ARG A 84 -19.47 4.45 -13.80
CA ARG A 84 -20.76 5.14 -13.98
C ARG A 84 -20.90 6.37 -13.09
N LYS A 85 -20.40 6.31 -11.84
CA LYS A 85 -20.40 7.46 -10.93
C LYS A 85 -19.42 8.56 -11.38
N LEU A 86 -18.26 8.20 -11.93
CA LEU A 86 -17.31 9.16 -12.51
C LEU A 86 -17.93 9.92 -13.68
N LEU A 87 -18.63 9.23 -14.60
CA LEU A 87 -19.33 9.85 -15.72
C LEU A 87 -20.40 10.85 -15.24
N ARG A 88 -21.21 10.46 -14.25
CA ARG A 88 -22.25 11.34 -13.67
C ARG A 88 -21.66 12.54 -12.94
N ALA A 89 -20.46 12.41 -12.36
CA ALA A 89 -19.72 13.50 -11.75
C ALA A 89 -19.02 14.41 -12.78
N GLY A 90 -19.04 14.06 -14.06
CA GLY A 90 -18.40 14.81 -15.13
C GLY A 90 -16.87 14.72 -15.10
N ILE A 91 -16.31 13.62 -14.60
CA ILE A 91 -14.85 13.39 -14.60
C ILE A 91 -14.39 13.07 -16.02
N GLU A 92 -13.46 13.87 -16.53
CA GLU A 92 -12.93 13.83 -17.89
C GLU A 92 -11.47 13.32 -17.91
N ARG A 93 -10.88 13.18 -19.10
CA ARG A 93 -9.51 12.62 -19.26
C ARG A 93 -8.42 13.43 -18.55
N GLY A 94 -8.59 14.75 -18.47
CA GLY A 94 -7.65 15.66 -17.81
C GLY A 94 -7.87 15.82 -16.30
N ASP A 95 -8.78 15.03 -15.70
CA ASP A 95 -9.07 15.04 -14.27
C ASP A 95 -8.32 13.89 -13.56
N VAL A 96 -8.40 13.86 -12.21
CA VAL A 96 -7.64 12.92 -11.38
C VAL A 96 -8.51 12.07 -10.46
N ILE A 97 -8.10 10.81 -10.26
CA ILE A 97 -8.60 9.95 -9.19
C ILE A 97 -7.65 10.02 -7.98
N ILE A 98 -8.21 10.20 -6.79
CA ILE A 98 -7.47 10.08 -5.53
C ILE A 98 -7.97 8.84 -4.79
N ALA A 99 -7.10 7.86 -4.60
CA ALA A 99 -7.38 6.64 -3.88
C ALA A 99 -7.07 6.82 -2.38
N LEU A 100 -8.09 7.12 -1.58
CA LEU A 100 -7.96 7.30 -0.13
C LEU A 100 -8.40 6.02 0.60
N GLY A 101 -7.44 5.18 1.01
CA GLY A 101 -7.76 3.95 1.74
C GLY A 101 -6.61 2.97 1.85
N GLY A 102 -6.91 1.74 2.28
CA GLY A 102 -5.96 0.64 2.27
C GLY A 102 -5.74 0.04 0.88
N GLY A 103 -5.05 -1.11 0.82
CA GLY A 103 -4.69 -1.77 -0.44
C GLY A 103 -5.89 -2.10 -1.35
N VAL A 104 -7.05 -2.46 -0.78
CA VAL A 104 -8.27 -2.71 -1.57
C VAL A 104 -8.71 -1.47 -2.34
N VAL A 105 -8.81 -0.32 -1.67
CA VAL A 105 -9.19 0.95 -2.32
C VAL A 105 -8.11 1.34 -3.34
N GLY A 106 -6.83 1.21 -2.98
CA GLY A 106 -5.71 1.52 -3.86
C GLY A 106 -5.74 0.73 -5.17
N ASP A 107 -5.96 -0.58 -5.10
CA ASP A 107 -6.03 -1.46 -6.27
C ASP A 107 -7.26 -1.18 -7.13
N VAL A 108 -8.45 -1.04 -6.51
CA VAL A 108 -9.71 -0.77 -7.22
C VAL A 108 -9.65 0.58 -7.91
N ALA A 109 -9.26 1.63 -7.20
CA ALA A 109 -9.18 2.98 -7.74
C ALA A 109 -8.07 3.11 -8.80
N GLY A 110 -6.93 2.44 -8.59
CA GLY A 110 -5.85 2.39 -9.57
C GLY A 110 -6.24 1.67 -10.85
N PHE A 111 -6.95 0.54 -10.76
CA PHE A 111 -7.41 -0.20 -11.94
C PHE A 111 -8.54 0.54 -12.67
N LEU A 112 -9.41 1.22 -11.91
CA LEU A 112 -10.39 2.14 -12.47
C LEU A 112 -9.67 3.28 -13.23
N ALA A 113 -8.64 3.89 -12.65
CA ALA A 113 -7.87 4.94 -13.33
C ALA A 113 -7.18 4.44 -14.60
N ALA A 114 -6.67 3.21 -14.60
CA ALA A 114 -6.03 2.59 -15.75
C ALA A 114 -6.99 2.38 -16.94
N THR A 115 -8.26 2.11 -16.66
CA THR A 115 -9.25 1.68 -17.65
C THR A 115 -10.25 2.78 -18.04
N TYR A 116 -10.58 3.68 -17.11
CA TYR A 116 -11.48 4.79 -17.34
C TYR A 116 -10.92 5.74 -18.40
N MET A 117 -11.69 6.01 -19.45
CA MET A 117 -11.28 6.83 -20.60
C MET A 117 -9.93 6.42 -21.25
N ARG A 118 -9.54 5.14 -21.09
CA ARG A 118 -8.24 4.56 -21.51
C ARG A 118 -7.02 5.06 -20.73
N GLY A 119 -7.23 5.52 -19.50
CA GLY A 119 -6.18 6.00 -18.62
C GLY A 119 -6.41 7.43 -18.21
N ILE A 120 -6.51 7.66 -16.91
CA ILE A 120 -6.43 8.99 -16.28
C ILE A 120 -5.45 8.93 -15.10
N ASP A 121 -5.08 10.11 -14.58
CA ASP A 121 -4.13 10.20 -13.49
C ASP A 121 -4.72 9.67 -12.18
N CYS A 122 -3.85 9.05 -11.40
CA CYS A 122 -4.18 8.50 -10.08
C CYS A 122 -3.16 8.96 -9.05
N ILE A 123 -3.64 9.42 -7.90
CA ILE A 123 -2.83 9.69 -6.70
C ILE A 123 -3.23 8.68 -5.63
N GLN A 124 -2.23 8.03 -5.03
CA GLN A 124 -2.44 7.08 -3.93
C GLN A 124 -2.31 7.80 -2.58
N VAL A 125 -3.28 7.62 -1.70
CA VAL A 125 -3.27 8.16 -0.33
C VAL A 125 -3.50 6.99 0.64
N PRO A 126 -2.47 6.14 0.85
CA PRO A 126 -2.62 4.90 1.59
C PRO A 126 -2.84 5.12 3.09
N THR A 127 -3.84 4.46 3.65
CA THR A 127 -4.25 4.63 5.07
C THR A 127 -4.03 3.39 5.95
N THR A 128 -3.41 2.34 5.42
CA THR A 128 -2.95 1.19 6.21
C THR A 128 -1.44 1.08 6.11
N LEU A 129 -0.78 0.57 7.15
CA LEU A 129 0.68 0.42 7.12
C LEU A 129 1.12 -0.46 5.93
N LEU A 130 0.41 -1.58 5.69
CA LEU A 130 0.64 -2.45 4.54
C LEU A 130 0.60 -1.69 3.21
N ALA A 131 -0.39 -0.82 2.99
CA ALA A 131 -0.47 -0.04 1.76
C ALA A 131 0.62 1.06 1.69
N GLN A 132 1.03 1.61 2.81
CA GLN A 132 2.08 2.64 2.88
C GLN A 132 3.47 2.09 2.56
N VAL A 133 3.75 0.82 2.88
CA VAL A 133 5.08 0.21 2.70
C VAL A 133 5.16 -0.75 1.53
N ASP A 134 4.03 -1.29 1.11
CA ASP A 134 3.93 -2.27 0.05
C ASP A 134 2.82 -1.91 -0.96
N SER A 135 1.59 -2.39 -0.80
CA SER A 135 0.61 -2.45 -1.89
C SER A 135 0.24 -1.11 -2.56
N GLY A 136 0.42 0.04 -1.90
CA GLY A 136 0.21 1.36 -2.50
C GLY A 136 1.34 1.83 -3.45
N ILE A 137 2.40 1.03 -3.63
CA ILE A 137 3.60 1.38 -4.39
C ILE A 137 3.88 0.34 -5.49
N GLY A 138 4.29 0.81 -6.68
CA GLY A 138 4.80 -0.04 -7.76
C GLY A 138 3.79 -0.40 -8.84
N GLY A 139 2.68 0.31 -8.91
CA GLY A 139 1.76 0.38 -10.06
C GLY A 139 0.91 -0.86 -10.33
N LYS A 140 1.03 -1.92 -9.54
CA LYS A 140 0.10 -3.06 -9.64
C LYS A 140 -1.26 -2.63 -9.13
N THR A 141 -2.28 -2.83 -9.94
CA THR A 141 -3.67 -2.49 -9.61
C THR A 141 -4.56 -3.59 -10.19
N GLY A 142 -5.70 -3.87 -9.56
CA GLY A 142 -6.57 -4.92 -10.08
C GLY A 142 -7.73 -5.32 -9.19
N VAL A 143 -8.46 -6.31 -9.68
CA VAL A 143 -9.60 -6.92 -9.01
C VAL A 143 -9.49 -8.43 -8.95
N ASN A 144 -10.30 -9.02 -8.08
CA ASN A 144 -10.36 -10.46 -7.89
C ASN A 144 -11.37 -11.08 -8.88
N LEU A 145 -11.07 -12.30 -9.29
CA LEU A 145 -12.00 -13.20 -9.96
C LEU A 145 -12.44 -14.30 -8.99
N LYS A 146 -13.39 -15.15 -9.38
CA LYS A 146 -13.82 -16.29 -8.55
C LYS A 146 -12.68 -17.30 -8.38
N GLU A 147 -11.83 -17.39 -9.39
CA GLU A 147 -10.70 -18.30 -9.52
C GLU A 147 -9.50 -17.85 -8.67
N GLY A 148 -9.41 -16.57 -8.29
CA GLY A 148 -8.32 -16.09 -7.46
C GLY A 148 -8.21 -14.57 -7.33
N LYS A 149 -7.38 -14.15 -6.37
CA LYS A 149 -7.09 -12.75 -6.10
C LYS A 149 -6.18 -12.14 -7.16
N ASN A 150 -6.37 -10.86 -7.45
CA ASN A 150 -5.48 -10.04 -8.28
C ASN A 150 -5.22 -10.57 -9.71
N LEU A 151 -6.06 -11.47 -10.22
CA LEU A 151 -5.84 -12.10 -11.53
C LEU A 151 -6.20 -11.19 -12.70
N LEU A 152 -7.03 -10.17 -12.47
CA LEU A 152 -7.41 -9.21 -13.49
C LEU A 152 -6.96 -7.80 -13.08
N GLY A 153 -6.08 -7.18 -13.85
CA GLY A 153 -5.48 -5.91 -13.44
C GLY A 153 -4.64 -5.24 -14.51
N ALA A 154 -3.94 -4.20 -14.11
CA ALA A 154 -3.03 -3.42 -14.95
C ALA A 154 -1.81 -2.93 -14.15
N PHE A 155 -0.70 -2.73 -14.86
CA PHE A 155 0.42 -1.93 -14.36
C PHE A 155 0.17 -0.46 -14.72
N HIS A 156 -0.36 0.31 -13.76
CA HIS A 156 -0.68 1.74 -13.90
C HIS A 156 -0.03 2.52 -12.76
N GLN A 157 1.00 3.30 -13.09
CA GLN A 157 1.75 4.05 -12.07
C GLN A 157 0.94 5.26 -11.60
N PRO A 158 0.94 5.57 -10.29
CA PRO A 158 0.38 6.82 -9.82
C PRO A 158 1.25 8.01 -10.26
N VAL A 159 0.67 9.20 -10.28
CA VAL A 159 1.42 10.46 -10.48
C VAL A 159 2.01 11.00 -9.17
N ALA A 160 1.48 10.56 -8.03
CA ALA A 160 2.04 10.81 -6.70
C ALA A 160 1.53 9.78 -5.69
N VAL A 161 2.31 9.52 -4.64
CA VAL A 161 1.88 8.78 -3.45
C VAL A 161 2.06 9.69 -2.24
N LEU A 162 0.99 9.88 -1.46
CA LEU A 162 0.92 10.82 -0.35
C LEU A 162 0.67 10.04 0.95
N ILE A 163 1.68 9.93 1.78
CA ILE A 163 1.65 9.12 3.00
C ILE A 163 1.61 10.02 4.23
N ASP A 164 0.54 9.89 5.00
CA ASP A 164 0.40 10.48 6.33
C ASP A 164 0.44 9.38 7.40
N PRO A 165 1.58 9.16 8.09
CA PRO A 165 1.66 8.17 9.16
C PRO A 165 0.66 8.40 10.31
N ALA A 166 0.16 9.62 10.51
CA ALA A 166 -0.78 9.92 11.59
C ALA A 166 -2.15 9.26 11.40
N VAL A 167 -2.49 8.81 10.18
CA VAL A 167 -3.74 8.07 9.93
C VAL A 167 -3.73 6.70 10.60
N LEU A 168 -2.56 6.13 10.90
CA LEU A 168 -2.43 4.83 11.54
C LEU A 168 -3.01 4.81 12.96
N ARG A 169 -3.24 5.97 13.59
CA ARG A 169 -3.87 6.07 14.92
C ARG A 169 -5.32 5.54 14.96
N THR A 170 -6.00 5.47 13.82
CA THR A 170 -7.36 4.89 13.75
C THR A 170 -7.36 3.45 13.22
N LEU A 171 -6.20 2.93 12.85
CA LEU A 171 -6.07 1.59 12.30
C LEU A 171 -6.17 0.55 13.43
N PRO A 172 -6.98 -0.51 13.30
CA PRO A 172 -7.00 -1.58 14.28
C PRO A 172 -5.60 -2.19 14.46
N VAL A 173 -5.21 -2.51 15.69
CA VAL A 173 -3.88 -3.08 16.02
C VAL A 173 -3.57 -4.30 15.15
N ARG A 174 -4.53 -5.22 14.98
CA ARG A 174 -4.38 -6.39 14.10
C ARG A 174 -4.02 -6.01 12.65
N GLN A 175 -4.56 -4.91 12.13
CA GLN A 175 -4.24 -4.40 10.79
C GLN A 175 -2.91 -3.63 10.74
N PHE A 176 -2.48 -3.04 11.85
CA PHE A 176 -1.13 -2.49 11.97
C PHE A 176 -0.09 -3.62 11.92
N ASN A 177 -0.27 -4.68 12.71
CA ASN A 177 0.62 -5.84 12.75
C ASN A 177 0.64 -6.59 11.40
N ASN A 178 -0.51 -6.67 10.73
CA ASN A 178 -0.62 -7.14 9.35
C ASN A 178 0.33 -6.38 8.39
N GLY A 179 0.51 -5.06 8.58
CA GLY A 179 1.50 -4.28 7.83
C GLY A 179 2.93 -4.43 8.35
N MET A 180 3.13 -4.66 9.65
CA MET A 180 4.46 -4.90 10.20
C MET A 180 5.13 -6.16 9.66
N ALA A 181 4.35 -7.20 9.33
CA ALA A 181 4.88 -8.38 8.62
C ALA A 181 5.62 -7.99 7.32
N GLU A 182 5.04 -7.08 6.54
CA GLU A 182 5.61 -6.56 5.29
C GLU A 182 6.83 -5.65 5.53
N VAL A 183 6.82 -4.88 6.63
CA VAL A 183 7.98 -4.11 7.08
C VAL A 183 9.15 -5.04 7.43
N VAL A 184 8.90 -6.08 8.24
CA VAL A 184 9.91 -7.05 8.66
C VAL A 184 10.44 -7.82 7.45
N LYS A 185 9.57 -8.24 6.53
CA LYS A 185 9.95 -8.85 5.25
C LYS A 185 10.92 -7.94 4.49
N THR A 186 10.53 -6.67 4.29
CA THR A 186 11.32 -5.68 3.56
C THR A 186 12.70 -5.45 4.20
N ALA A 187 12.76 -5.40 5.53
CA ALA A 187 14.01 -5.28 6.26
C ALA A 187 14.89 -6.54 6.10
N ALA A 188 14.30 -7.73 6.24
CA ALA A 188 15.00 -9.01 6.18
C ALA A 188 15.63 -9.28 4.81
N ILE A 189 14.96 -8.90 3.71
CA ILE A 189 15.44 -9.16 2.35
C ILE A 189 16.50 -8.15 1.86
N GLY A 190 16.62 -6.98 2.49
CA GLY A 190 17.41 -5.91 1.86
C GLY A 190 17.88 -4.75 2.73
N ASN A 191 17.59 -4.71 4.04
CA ASN A 191 18.03 -3.61 4.90
C ASN A 191 18.23 -4.04 6.36
N ALA A 192 19.44 -4.55 6.66
CA ALA A 192 19.83 -4.95 8.01
C ALA A 192 19.81 -3.79 9.03
N LYS A 193 20.00 -2.54 8.59
CA LYS A 193 19.90 -1.36 9.47
C LYS A 193 18.46 -1.11 9.89
N LEU A 194 17.52 -1.18 8.95
CA LEU A 194 16.08 -1.11 9.24
C LEU A 194 15.66 -2.27 10.16
N PHE A 195 16.14 -3.49 9.91
CA PHE A 195 15.83 -4.64 10.75
C PHE A 195 16.22 -4.39 12.21
N ARG A 196 17.47 -3.93 12.43
CA ARG A 196 17.97 -3.58 13.76
C ARG A 196 17.21 -2.40 14.37
N PHE A 197 16.87 -1.39 13.57
CA PHE A 197 16.09 -0.25 14.03
C PHE A 197 14.74 -0.69 14.61
N ILE A 198 14.05 -1.64 13.97
CA ILE A 198 12.76 -2.15 14.46
C ILE A 198 12.96 -2.92 15.78
N GLU A 199 13.98 -3.79 15.87
CA GLU A 199 14.33 -4.49 17.11
C GLU A 199 14.56 -3.49 18.26
N ASP A 200 15.38 -2.45 18.03
CA ASP A 200 15.78 -1.49 19.05
C ASP A 200 14.67 -0.51 19.45
N ASN A 201 13.60 -0.38 18.63
CA ASN A 201 12.54 0.62 18.82
C ASN A 201 11.13 0.01 18.90
N ALA A 202 10.99 -1.30 19.13
CA ALA A 202 9.69 -1.99 19.13
C ALA A 202 8.61 -1.28 19.96
N ALA A 203 8.93 -0.87 21.19
CA ALA A 203 8.01 -0.14 22.06
C ALA A 203 7.54 1.21 21.47
N ARG A 204 8.42 1.94 20.77
CA ARG A 204 8.07 3.20 20.09
C ARG A 204 7.20 2.94 18.86
N VAL A 205 7.46 1.85 18.15
CA VAL A 205 6.67 1.42 16.98
C VAL A 205 5.25 1.02 17.41
N HIS A 206 5.12 0.21 18.46
CA HIS A 206 3.82 -0.12 19.09
C HIS A 206 3.09 1.14 19.57
N GLY A 207 3.81 2.09 20.14
CA GLY A 207 3.28 3.40 20.55
C GLY A 207 2.94 4.36 19.40
N LEU A 208 3.07 3.93 18.14
CA LEU A 208 2.86 4.73 16.93
C LEU A 208 3.64 6.07 16.95
N GLU A 209 4.87 6.04 17.47
CA GLU A 209 5.72 7.23 17.58
C GLU A 209 6.01 7.81 16.18
N PRO A 210 5.65 9.08 15.90
CA PRO A 210 5.67 9.62 14.55
C PRO A 210 7.01 9.50 13.82
N ARG A 211 8.15 9.77 14.49
CA ARG A 211 9.47 9.73 13.85
C ARG A 211 9.89 8.31 13.48
N SER A 212 9.59 7.35 14.35
CA SER A 212 9.87 5.92 14.13
C SER A 212 9.06 5.38 12.96
N LEU A 213 7.76 5.68 12.91
CA LEU A 213 6.90 5.28 11.79
C LEU A 213 7.33 5.93 10.47
N GLU A 214 7.60 7.24 10.48
CA GLU A 214 8.07 7.93 9.28
C GLU A 214 9.41 7.36 8.77
N HIS A 215 10.34 7.05 9.67
CA HIS A 215 11.60 6.40 9.30
C HIS A 215 11.37 5.03 8.65
N ILE A 216 10.57 4.17 9.29
CA ILE A 216 10.25 2.83 8.79
C ILE A 216 9.60 2.90 7.41
N ILE A 217 8.58 3.74 7.24
CA ILE A 217 7.84 3.89 5.99
C ILE A 217 8.77 4.36 4.87
N VAL A 218 9.59 5.40 5.13
CA VAL A 218 10.52 5.93 4.13
C VAL A 218 11.55 4.88 3.71
N GLU A 219 12.12 4.12 4.64
CA GLU A 219 13.08 3.07 4.31
C GLU A 219 12.45 1.93 3.49
N CYS A 220 11.21 1.53 3.81
CA CYS A 220 10.47 0.56 3.01
C CYS A 220 10.17 1.10 1.61
N CYS A 221 9.69 2.34 1.50
CA CYS A 221 9.45 3.01 0.22
C CYS A 221 10.72 3.06 -0.64
N ARG A 222 11.88 3.38 -0.05
CA ARG A 222 13.17 3.42 -0.75
C ARG A 222 13.57 2.05 -1.28
N LEU A 223 13.43 1.00 -0.48
CA LEU A 223 13.71 -0.38 -0.91
C LEU A 223 12.78 -0.78 -2.06
N LYS A 224 11.48 -0.53 -1.91
CA LYS A 224 10.49 -0.89 -2.92
C LYS A 224 10.67 -0.11 -4.21
N ALA A 225 10.96 1.19 -4.14
CA ALA A 225 11.31 2.03 -5.29
C ALA A 225 12.48 1.43 -6.07
N ARG A 226 13.60 1.10 -5.40
CA ARG A 226 14.76 0.48 -6.06
C ARG A 226 14.45 -0.84 -6.76
N VAL A 227 13.54 -1.64 -6.21
CA VAL A 227 13.12 -2.91 -6.82
C VAL A 227 12.23 -2.64 -8.04
N VAL A 228 11.26 -1.73 -7.93
CA VAL A 228 10.36 -1.35 -9.02
C VAL A 228 11.11 -0.69 -10.19
N GLU A 229 12.10 0.16 -9.91
CA GLU A 229 12.94 0.80 -10.94
C GLU A 229 13.75 -0.22 -11.75
N LYS A 230 14.19 -1.31 -11.11
CA LYS A 230 14.91 -2.40 -11.77
C LYS A 230 14.00 -3.36 -12.52
N ASP A 231 12.80 -3.60 -11.98
CA ASP A 231 11.85 -4.59 -12.47
C ASP A 231 10.40 -4.12 -12.23
N GLU A 232 9.93 -3.25 -13.12
CA GLU A 232 8.61 -2.63 -13.00
C GLU A 232 7.49 -3.68 -13.10
N ARG A 233 7.67 -4.67 -13.98
CA ARG A 233 6.63 -5.66 -14.35
C ARG A 233 6.69 -6.96 -13.55
N ASP A 234 7.59 -7.06 -12.58
CA ASP A 234 7.74 -8.23 -11.72
C ASP A 234 8.02 -9.54 -12.47
N LEU A 235 9.01 -9.50 -13.38
CA LEU A 235 9.42 -10.66 -14.18
C LEU A 235 10.77 -11.26 -13.74
N GLY A 236 11.40 -10.72 -12.70
CA GLY A 236 12.70 -11.20 -12.24
C GLY A 236 13.07 -10.71 -10.84
N ALA A 237 13.84 -9.61 -10.75
CA ALA A 237 14.45 -9.16 -9.50
C ALA A 237 13.43 -8.87 -8.37
N ARG A 238 12.19 -8.52 -8.74
CA ARG A 238 11.11 -8.22 -7.80
C ARG A 238 10.53 -9.46 -7.12
N ALA A 239 10.83 -10.67 -7.61
CA ALA A 239 10.45 -11.93 -6.97
C ALA A 239 10.99 -12.07 -5.53
N ARG A 240 12.07 -11.38 -5.15
CA ARG A 240 12.57 -11.36 -3.76
C ARG A 240 11.56 -10.76 -2.77
N LEU A 241 10.65 -9.92 -3.24
CA LEU A 241 9.55 -9.39 -2.41
C LEU A 241 8.53 -10.48 -2.02
N ASN A 242 8.58 -11.66 -2.65
CA ASN A 242 7.71 -12.79 -2.33
C ASN A 242 8.26 -13.67 -1.20
N PHE A 243 9.26 -13.20 -0.43
CA PHE A 243 9.73 -13.92 0.76
C PHE A 243 8.54 -14.22 1.71
N GLY A 244 8.34 -15.50 2.01
CA GLY A 244 7.21 -16.01 2.79
C GLY A 244 5.88 -16.18 2.04
N HIS A 245 5.72 -15.63 0.84
CA HIS A 245 4.42 -15.59 0.14
C HIS A 245 3.97 -16.94 -0.41
N THR A 246 4.88 -17.84 -0.79
CA THR A 246 4.50 -19.17 -1.31
C THR A 246 3.67 -19.94 -0.28
N ILE A 247 4.14 -20.00 0.96
CA ILE A 247 3.43 -20.65 2.06
C ILE A 247 2.27 -19.77 2.55
N GLY A 248 2.47 -18.46 2.64
CA GLY A 248 1.41 -17.53 3.04
C GLY A 248 0.16 -17.61 2.16
N HIS A 249 0.32 -17.63 0.84
CA HIS A 249 -0.80 -17.78 -0.09
C HIS A 249 -1.49 -19.14 0.04
N ALA A 250 -0.74 -20.22 0.30
CA ALA A 250 -1.34 -21.52 0.56
C ALA A 250 -2.21 -21.51 1.84
N LEU A 251 -1.75 -20.86 2.91
CA LEU A 251 -2.51 -20.68 4.14
C LEU A 251 -3.77 -19.82 3.93
N GLU A 252 -3.67 -18.73 3.18
CA GLU A 252 -4.83 -17.90 2.84
C GLU A 252 -5.88 -18.66 2.02
N ALA A 253 -5.44 -19.44 1.03
CA ALA A 253 -6.31 -20.20 0.15
C ALA A 253 -7.02 -21.35 0.90
N THR A 254 -6.29 -22.07 1.76
CA THR A 254 -6.81 -23.23 2.49
C THR A 254 -7.61 -22.86 3.74
N GLY A 255 -7.22 -21.79 4.44
CA GLY A 255 -7.89 -21.33 5.67
C GLY A 255 -9.17 -20.54 5.45
N GLY A 256 -9.47 -20.20 4.19
CA GLY A 256 -10.55 -19.30 3.79
C GLY A 256 -10.12 -17.84 3.90
N TYR A 257 -10.21 -17.11 2.78
CA TYR A 257 -9.81 -15.70 2.72
C TYR A 257 -10.53 -14.86 3.78
N GLY A 258 -9.76 -14.12 4.57
CA GLY A 258 -10.25 -13.24 5.63
C GLY A 258 -10.23 -13.85 7.03
N ARG A 259 -9.97 -15.16 7.18
CA ARG A 259 -9.72 -15.78 8.49
C ARG A 259 -8.35 -15.35 9.02
N LEU A 260 -7.30 -15.62 8.24
CA LEU A 260 -5.98 -15.02 8.41
C LEU A 260 -5.90 -13.75 7.56
N LEU A 261 -5.29 -12.71 8.13
CA LEU A 261 -4.84 -11.56 7.36
C LEU A 261 -3.59 -11.93 6.57
N HIS A 262 -3.33 -11.19 5.49
CA HIS A 262 -2.21 -11.46 4.58
C HIS A 262 -0.87 -11.51 5.32
N GLY A 263 -0.54 -10.48 6.10
CA GLY A 263 0.68 -10.39 6.89
C GLY A 263 0.81 -11.50 7.93
N GLU A 264 -0.28 -11.97 8.54
CA GLU A 264 -0.25 -13.13 9.44
C GLU A 264 0.21 -14.39 8.70
N ALA A 265 -0.34 -14.63 7.50
CA ALA A 265 0.04 -15.75 6.66
C ALA A 265 1.48 -15.62 6.12
N VAL A 266 1.88 -14.42 5.70
CA VAL A 266 3.24 -14.12 5.23
C VAL A 266 4.25 -14.28 6.36
N SER A 267 3.94 -13.88 7.60
CA SER A 267 4.80 -14.11 8.77
C SER A 267 5.08 -15.60 8.99
N VAL A 268 4.04 -16.44 8.99
CA VAL A 268 4.21 -17.90 9.09
C VAL A 268 5.07 -18.44 7.94
N GLY A 269 4.82 -17.97 6.72
CA GLY A 269 5.60 -18.37 5.56
C GLY A 269 7.07 -17.94 5.63
N MET A 270 7.37 -16.75 6.17
CA MET A 270 8.74 -16.29 6.40
C MET A 270 9.46 -17.15 7.43
N VAL A 271 8.79 -17.52 8.53
CA VAL A 271 9.34 -18.42 9.54
C VAL A 271 9.67 -19.79 8.95
N ALA A 272 8.75 -20.38 8.19
CA ALA A 272 8.98 -21.67 7.55
C ALA A 272 10.15 -21.60 6.54
N ALA A 273 10.18 -20.58 5.69
CA ALA A 273 11.27 -20.37 4.74
C ALA A 273 12.63 -20.16 5.43
N ALA A 274 12.67 -19.41 6.53
CA ALA A 274 13.89 -19.19 7.29
C ALA A 274 14.40 -20.46 8.00
N LYS A 275 13.50 -21.28 8.55
CA LYS A 275 13.86 -22.58 9.14
C LYS A 275 14.49 -23.52 8.11
N MET A 276 13.87 -23.65 6.94
CA MET A 276 14.42 -24.42 5.82
C MET A 276 15.81 -23.89 5.40
N ALA A 277 15.96 -22.56 5.30
CA ALA A 277 17.26 -21.96 5.01
C ALA A 277 18.33 -22.25 6.09
N GLY A 278 17.93 -22.37 7.36
CA GLY A 278 18.80 -22.78 8.46
C GLY A 278 19.27 -24.23 8.34
N GLU A 279 18.33 -25.15 8.08
CA GLU A 279 18.61 -26.58 7.87
C GLU A 279 19.51 -26.82 6.65
N MET A 280 19.37 -26.01 5.60
CA MET A 280 20.21 -26.04 4.40
C MET A 280 21.58 -25.37 4.59
N GLY A 281 21.87 -24.77 5.76
CA GLY A 281 23.11 -24.04 6.01
C GLY A 281 23.23 -22.70 5.25
N ILE A 282 22.15 -22.21 4.63
CA ILE A 282 22.10 -20.92 3.93
C ILE A 282 22.01 -19.76 4.92
N ALA A 283 21.27 -19.95 6.03
CA ALA A 283 21.11 -18.96 7.08
C ALA A 283 21.69 -19.48 8.41
N SER A 284 22.32 -18.59 9.18
CA SER A 284 22.76 -18.95 10.54
C SER A 284 21.56 -19.13 11.48
N ASN A 285 21.68 -19.99 12.48
CA ASN A 285 20.67 -20.13 13.55
C ASN A 285 20.33 -18.78 14.19
N ARG A 286 21.33 -17.90 14.39
CA ARG A 286 21.13 -16.55 14.92
C ARG A 286 20.22 -15.71 14.02
N THR A 287 20.37 -15.80 12.69
CA THR A 287 19.52 -15.09 11.73
C THR A 287 18.08 -15.57 11.81
N VAL A 288 17.88 -16.89 11.86
CA VAL A 288 16.54 -17.50 11.95
C VAL A 288 15.85 -17.08 13.25
N THR A 289 16.54 -17.19 14.40
CA THR A 289 15.98 -16.80 15.70
C THR A 289 15.61 -15.32 15.75
N ARG A 290 16.45 -14.42 15.22
CA ARG A 290 16.14 -12.98 15.17
C ARG A 290 14.90 -12.67 14.35
N LEU A 291 14.72 -13.32 13.20
CA LEU A 291 13.53 -13.15 12.38
C LEU A 291 12.27 -13.61 13.14
N ILE A 292 12.32 -14.79 13.77
CA ILE A 292 11.19 -15.33 14.52
C ILE A 292 10.82 -14.41 15.68
N ASN A 293 11.80 -13.95 16.46
CA ASN A 293 11.55 -13.06 17.59
C ASN A 293 10.96 -11.72 17.15
N LEU A 294 11.49 -11.12 16.07
CA LEU A 294 10.97 -9.86 15.56
C LEU A 294 9.54 -10.00 15.00
N LEU A 295 9.21 -11.13 14.37
CA LEU A 295 7.85 -11.41 13.92
C LEU A 295 6.90 -11.73 15.09
N ALA A 296 7.39 -12.30 16.19
CA ALA A 296 6.57 -12.55 17.37
C ALA A 296 6.28 -11.28 18.20
N GLU A 297 7.11 -10.23 18.03
CA GLU A 297 6.92 -8.92 18.65
C GLU A 297 5.70 -8.16 18.10
N PHE A 298 5.24 -8.47 16.88
CA PHE A 298 4.12 -7.81 16.19
C PHE A 298 3.08 -8.82 15.69
#